data_AF-A0A354ZIM9-F1
#
_entry.id   AF-A0A354ZIM9-F1
#
_cell.length_a   1.000
_cell.length_b   1.000
_cell.length_c   1.000
_cell.angle_alpha   90.00
_cell.angle_beta   90.00
_cell.angle_gamma   90.00
#
_symmetry.space_group_name_H-M   'P 1'
#
loop_
_entity.id
_entity.type
_entity.pdbx_description
1 polymer ?
#
loop_
_entity_poly.entity_id
_entity_poly.type
_entity_poly.pdbx_seq_one_letter_code
_entity_poly.pdbx_strand_id
1 'polypeptide(L)'
;MDIQALYSKLQADGLSARTVRYVHSTLSSSLKHAVKWRILPQNPAGFVDLPRQQRREMQALTPEQARAFLTAASKDRYGLLSAFAMATGMRPGEYLALTWEDIDFDAGTDKPYVLALPIVAVGTFER
;
A
#
# COMPACT_ATOMS: atom_id res chain seq x y z
N MET A 1 -30.64 1.67 16.56
CA MET A 1 -29.33 2.21 16.14
C MET A 1 -29.28 2.07 14.63
N ASP A 2 -29.49 3.17 13.92
CA ASP A 2 -29.62 3.15 12.45
C ASP A 2 -28.22 3.18 11.81
N ILE A 3 -27.78 2.03 11.30
CA ILE A 3 -26.47 1.87 10.64
C ILE A 3 -26.43 2.70 9.35
N GLN A 4 -27.57 2.91 8.69
CA GLN A 4 -27.64 3.76 7.51
C GLN A 4 -27.37 5.22 7.88
N ALA A 5 -27.96 5.70 8.98
CA ALA A 5 -27.71 7.05 9.49
C ALA A 5 -26.22 7.28 9.82
N LEU A 6 -25.53 6.27 10.36
CA LEU A 6 -24.09 6.32 10.59
C LEU A 6 -23.33 6.53 9.27
N TYR A 7 -23.63 5.76 8.22
CA TYR A 7 -22.92 5.88 6.93
C TYR A 7 -23.23 7.19 6.21
N SER A 8 -24.47 7.69 6.31
CA SER A 8 -24.85 8.99 5.78
C SER A 8 -24.09 10.11 6.48
N LYS A 9 -23.95 10.03 7.82
CA LYS A 9 -23.17 10.99 8.59
C LYS A 9 -21.68 10.97 8.20
N LEU A 10 -21.07 9.79 8.12
CA LEU A 10 -19.65 9.67 7.73
C LEU A 10 -19.38 10.25 6.34
N GLN A 11 -20.33 10.12 5.41
CA GLN A 11 -20.24 10.77 4.10
C GLN A 11 -20.41 12.29 4.19
N ALA A 12 -21.35 12.78 5.00
CA ALA A 12 -21.55 14.21 5.24
C ALA A 12 -20.31 14.86 5.88
N ASP A 13 -19.58 14.12 6.72
CA ASP A 13 -18.32 14.52 7.33
C ASP A 13 -17.13 14.48 6.32
N GLY A 14 -17.37 14.16 5.05
CA GLY A 14 -16.39 14.20 3.98
C GLY A 14 -15.54 12.95 3.82
N LEU A 15 -15.86 11.84 4.50
CA LEU A 15 -15.11 10.60 4.36
C LEU A 15 -15.36 9.93 3.00
N SER A 16 -14.29 9.36 2.44
CA SER A 16 -14.37 8.65 1.18
C SER A 16 -15.29 7.41 1.27
N ALA A 17 -15.90 7.03 0.14
CA ALA A 17 -16.69 5.79 0.05
C ALA A 17 -15.89 4.54 0.46
N ARG A 18 -14.56 4.54 0.24
CA ARG A 18 -13.66 3.47 0.70
C ARG A 18 -13.60 3.41 2.23
N THR A 19 -13.47 4.56 2.88
CA THR A 19 -13.44 4.64 4.35
C THR A 19 -14.74 4.14 4.96
N VAL A 20 -15.90 4.56 4.43
CA VAL A 20 -17.22 4.09 4.89
C VAL A 20 -17.36 2.57 4.73
N ARG A 21 -16.85 2.01 3.63
CA ARG A 21 -16.84 0.56 3.41
C ARG A 21 -15.94 -0.19 4.40
N TYR A 22 -14.82 0.37 4.82
CA TYR A 22 -13.98 -0.22 5.87
C TYR A 22 -14.67 -0.20 7.24
N VAL A 23 -15.34 0.91 7.57
CA VAL A 23 -16.17 0.98 8.79
C VAL A 23 -17.24 -0.10 8.74
N HIS A 24 -17.95 -0.23 7.61
CA HIS A 24 -18.93 -1.29 7.42
C HIS A 24 -18.34 -2.69 7.55
N SER A 25 -17.21 -2.99 6.92
CA SER A 25 -16.63 -4.34 6.97
C SER A 25 -16.28 -4.73 8.39
N THR A 26 -15.74 -3.79 9.16
CA THR A 26 -15.37 -3.98 10.56
C THR A 26 -16.62 -4.21 11.41
N LEU A 27 -17.61 -3.32 11.31
CA LEU A 27 -18.87 -3.41 12.04
C LEU A 27 -19.65 -4.70 11.70
N SER A 28 -19.77 -5.01 10.41
CA SER A 28 -20.46 -6.21 9.93
C SER A 28 -19.76 -7.49 10.41
N SER A 29 -18.42 -7.51 10.47
CA SER A 29 -17.66 -8.62 11.04
C SER A 29 -17.94 -8.80 12.54
N SER A 30 -17.90 -7.72 13.33
CA SER A 30 -18.23 -7.78 14.76
C SER A 30 -19.67 -8.24 15.01
N LEU A 31 -20.64 -7.76 14.23
CA LEU A 31 -22.04 -8.17 14.34
C LEU A 31 -22.27 -9.62 13.90
N LYS A 32 -21.52 -10.12 12.90
CA LYS A 32 -21.53 -11.56 12.57
C LYS A 32 -21.10 -12.41 13.76
N HIS A 33 -20.11 -11.96 14.54
CA HIS A 33 -19.73 -12.67 15.77
C HIS A 33 -20.83 -12.62 16.84
N ALA A 34 -21.49 -11.49 17.02
CA ALA A 34 -22.63 -11.39 17.93
C ALA A 34 -23.79 -12.34 17.54
N VAL A 35 -24.05 -12.50 16.24
CA VAL A 35 -25.02 -13.49 15.74
C VAL A 35 -24.54 -14.93 15.99
N LYS A 36 -23.27 -15.22 15.73
CA LYS A 36 -22.67 -16.55 16.02
C LYS A 36 -22.81 -16.94 17.50
N TRP A 37 -22.68 -15.97 18.40
CA TRP A 37 -22.86 -16.15 19.84
C TRP A 37 -24.31 -16.07 20.30
N ARG A 38 -25.27 -15.97 19.35
CA ARG A 38 -26.71 -15.85 19.61
C ARG A 38 -27.08 -14.65 20.49
N ILE A 39 -26.22 -13.63 20.56
CA ILE A 39 -26.52 -12.33 21.19
C ILE A 39 -27.52 -11.55 20.33
N LEU A 40 -27.36 -11.64 19.00
CA LEU A 40 -28.28 -11.08 18.04
C LEU A 40 -28.93 -12.19 17.20
N PRO A 41 -30.21 -12.05 16.83
CA PRO A 41 -30.88 -13.02 15.97
C PRO A 41 -30.36 -12.97 14.52
N GLN A 42 -29.95 -11.78 14.06
CA GLN A 42 -29.45 -11.56 12.70
C GLN A 42 -28.53 -10.34 12.65
N ASN A 43 -27.74 -10.22 11.57
CA ASN A 43 -26.81 -9.11 11.39
C ASN A 43 -27.51 -7.91 10.70
N PRO A 44 -27.79 -6.80 11.42
CA PRO A 44 -28.46 -5.64 10.82
C PRO A 44 -27.61 -4.94 9.75
N ALA A 45 -26.27 -5.08 9.78
CA ALA A 45 -25.40 -4.54 8.74
C ALA A 45 -25.52 -5.30 7.40
N GLY A 46 -26.31 -6.37 7.30
CA GLY A 46 -26.59 -7.04 6.03
C GLY A 46 -27.60 -6.30 5.14
N PHE A 47 -28.36 -5.36 5.69
CA PHE A 47 -29.52 -4.74 5.02
C PHE A 47 -29.31 -3.26 4.67
N VAL A 48 -28.05 -2.82 4.60
CA VAL A 48 -27.68 -1.39 4.46
C VAL A 48 -27.02 -1.13 3.12
N ASP A 49 -27.29 0.06 2.57
CA ASP A 49 -26.76 0.48 1.28
C ASP A 49 -25.39 1.15 1.45
N LEU A 50 -24.41 0.64 0.71
CA LEU A 50 -23.04 1.15 0.75
C LEU A 50 -22.76 2.12 -0.40
N PRO A 51 -22.04 3.22 -0.14
CA PRO A 51 -21.69 4.19 -1.17
C PRO A 51 -20.83 3.54 -2.25
N ARG A 52 -21.11 3.81 -3.53
CA ARG A 52 -20.34 3.24 -4.64
C ARG A 52 -18.90 3.73 -4.58
N GLN A 53 -17.96 2.79 -4.55
CA GLN A 53 -16.54 3.11 -4.62
C GLN A 53 -16.13 3.15 -6.09
N GLN A 54 -15.74 4.33 -6.58
CA GLN A 54 -15.05 4.41 -7.86
C GLN A 54 -13.63 3.89 -7.70
N ARG A 55 -13.27 2.88 -8.50
CA ARG A 55 -11.90 2.38 -8.55
C ARG A 55 -11.09 3.35 -9.40
N ARG A 56 -10.17 4.07 -8.77
CA ARG A 56 -9.16 4.84 -9.50
C ARG A 56 -8.13 3.86 -10.05
N GLU A 57 -7.82 3.99 -11.33
CA GLU A 57 -6.75 3.22 -11.95
C GLU A 57 -5.40 3.69 -11.38
N MET A 58 -4.52 2.72 -11.12
CA MET A 58 -3.18 3.02 -10.64
C MET A 58 -2.36 3.52 -11.82
N GLN A 59 -1.83 4.74 -11.73
CA GLN A 59 -0.97 5.29 -12.75
C GLN A 59 0.47 4.89 -12.45
N ALA A 60 0.99 3.93 -13.20
CA ALA A 60 2.39 3.56 -13.17
C ALA A 60 3.22 4.55 -14.01
N LEU A 61 4.48 4.76 -13.61
CA LEU A 61 5.42 5.57 -14.39
C LEU A 61 5.78 4.83 -15.69
N THR A 62 5.85 5.56 -16.80
CA THR A 62 6.48 5.04 -18.01
C THR A 62 8.00 4.93 -17.81
N PRO A 63 8.72 4.15 -18.64
CA PRO A 63 10.17 4.06 -18.56
C PRO A 63 10.88 5.43 -18.62
N GLU A 64 10.37 6.36 -19.43
CA GLU A 64 10.91 7.71 -19.57
C GLU A 64 10.66 8.54 -18.30
N GLN A 65 9.45 8.44 -17.74
CA GLN A 65 9.11 9.12 -16.48
C GLN A 65 9.90 8.57 -15.30
N ALA A 66 10.14 7.26 -15.26
CA ALA A 66 10.98 6.62 -14.26
C ALA A 66 12.43 7.12 -14.34
N ARG A 67 13.02 7.20 -15.54
CA ARG A 67 14.36 7.76 -15.76
C ARG A 67 14.45 9.22 -15.33
N ALA A 68 13.45 10.03 -15.70
CA ALA A 68 13.38 11.44 -15.30
C ALA A 68 13.27 11.59 -13.77
N PHE A 69 12.44 10.77 -13.14
CA PHE A 69 12.29 10.73 -11.69
C PHE A 69 13.60 10.36 -10.99
N LEU A 70 14.29 9.30 -11.44
CA LEU A 70 15.56 8.87 -10.84
C LEU A 70 16.66 9.93 -11.02
N THR A 71 16.69 10.61 -12.17
CA THR A 71 17.62 11.72 -12.42
C THR A 71 17.37 12.91 -11.48
N ALA A 72 16.11 13.20 -11.16
CA ALA A 72 15.76 14.24 -10.20
C ALA A 72 16.05 13.80 -8.75
N ALA A 73 15.69 12.56 -8.41
CA ALA A 73 15.84 11.99 -7.08
C ALA A 73 17.30 11.80 -6.68
N SER A 74 18.24 11.62 -7.62
CA SER A 74 19.67 11.49 -7.33
C SER A 74 20.27 12.70 -6.59
N LYS A 75 19.62 13.86 -6.66
CA LYS A 75 20.00 15.08 -5.94
C LYS A 75 19.38 15.18 -4.53
N ASP A 76 18.45 14.30 -4.20
CA ASP A 76 17.79 14.25 -2.90
C ASP A 76 18.46 13.23 -1.97
N ARG A 77 18.38 13.47 -0.66
CA ARG A 77 18.93 12.55 0.35
C ARG A 77 18.33 11.13 0.27
N TYR A 78 17.13 10.98 -0.28
CA TYR A 78 16.45 9.69 -0.47
C TYR A 78 16.58 9.15 -1.90
N GLY A 79 17.45 9.71 -2.72
CA GLY A 79 17.68 9.28 -4.10
C GLY A 79 18.02 7.80 -4.22
N LEU A 80 18.95 7.34 -3.38
CA LEU A 80 19.36 5.93 -3.35
C LEU A 80 18.19 5.02 -2.94
N LEU A 81 17.42 5.41 -1.92
CA LEU A 81 16.26 4.64 -1.45
C LEU A 81 15.16 4.56 -2.53
N SER A 82 14.96 5.65 -3.27
CA SER A 82 13.99 5.71 -4.37
C SER A 82 14.41 4.81 -5.54
N ALA A 83 15.70 4.82 -5.89
CA ALA A 83 16.27 3.92 -6.89
C ALA A 83 16.18 2.45 -6.46
N PHE A 84 16.50 2.18 -5.20
CA PHE A 84 16.42 0.85 -4.61
C PHE A 84 15.00 0.28 -4.62
N ALA A 85 14.01 1.07 -4.16
CA ALA A 85 12.61 0.66 -4.16
C ALA A 85 12.08 0.41 -5.58
N MET A 86 12.50 1.24 -6.55
CA MET A 86 12.10 1.07 -7.95
C MET A 86 12.72 -0.17 -8.59
N ALA A 87 13.99 -0.46 -8.29
CA ALA A 87 14.71 -1.58 -8.88
C ALA A 87 14.29 -2.95 -8.29
N THR A 88 13.95 -2.98 -7.00
CA THR A 88 13.56 -4.23 -6.30
C THR A 88 12.04 -4.46 -6.29
N GLY A 89 11.24 -3.41 -6.43
CA GLY A 89 9.78 -3.48 -6.28
C GLY A 89 9.32 -3.77 -4.84
N MET A 90 10.23 -3.68 -3.86
CA MET A 90 9.91 -3.93 -2.45
C MET A 90 8.92 -2.92 -1.91
N ARG A 91 8.05 -3.39 -1.01
CA ARG A 91 7.16 -2.49 -0.27
C ARG A 91 7.96 -1.64 0.71
N PRO A 92 7.50 -0.42 1.04
CA PRO A 92 8.17 0.43 2.03
C PRO A 92 8.49 -0.26 3.36
N GLY A 93 7.57 -1.07 3.88
CA GLY A 93 7.82 -1.80 5.13
C GLY A 93 8.91 -2.87 5.02
N GLU A 94 9.19 -3.39 3.83
CA GLU A 94 10.19 -4.45 3.62
C GLU A 94 11.58 -3.83 3.57
N TYR A 95 11.81 -2.82 2.74
CA TYR A 95 13.14 -2.22 2.63
C TYR A 95 13.51 -1.34 3.84
N LEU A 96 12.53 -0.82 4.59
CA LEU A 96 12.79 -0.10 5.84
C LEU A 96 13.11 -1.04 7.01
N ALA A 97 12.78 -2.32 6.89
CA ALA A 97 13.07 -3.33 7.91
C ALA A 97 14.38 -4.10 7.65
N LEU A 98 15.07 -3.82 6.53
CA LEU A 98 16.34 -4.47 6.21
C LEU A 98 17.41 -4.16 7.25
N THR A 99 18.07 -5.22 7.70
CA THR A 99 19.25 -5.18 8.56
C THR A 99 20.50 -5.54 7.75
N TRP A 100 21.68 -5.28 8.30
CA TRP A 100 22.95 -5.66 7.65
C TRP A 100 23.10 -7.17 7.47
N GLU A 101 22.41 -7.98 8.29
CA GLU A 101 22.43 -9.44 8.21
C GLU A 101 21.60 -9.97 7.03
N ASP A 102 20.66 -9.17 6.53
CA ASP A 102 19.83 -9.52 5.37
C ASP A 102 20.55 -9.28 4.03
N ILE A 103 21.74 -8.67 4.06
CA ILE A 103 22.51 -8.31 2.86
C ILE A 103 23.68 -9.28 2.70
N ASP A 104 23.55 -10.18 1.73
CA ASP A 104 24.64 -11.04 1.29
C ASP A 104 25.36 -10.38 0.11
N PHE A 105 26.57 -9.92 0.37
CA PHE A 105 27.44 -9.25 -0.61
C PHE A 105 28.25 -10.25 -1.48
N ASP A 106 28.28 -11.53 -1.11
CA ASP A 106 29.09 -12.57 -1.76
C ASP A 106 28.26 -13.45 -2.71
N ALA A 107 26.95 -13.49 -2.53
CA ALA A 107 26.04 -14.20 -3.42
C ALA A 107 25.85 -13.46 -4.75
N GLY A 108 26.65 -13.85 -5.73
CA GLY A 108 26.39 -13.58 -7.13
C GLY A 108 25.04 -14.17 -7.58
N THR A 109 24.16 -13.27 -8.02
CA THR A 109 23.22 -13.40 -9.17
C THR A 109 22.19 -14.53 -9.28
N ASP A 110 22.13 -15.54 -8.41
CA ASP A 110 21.25 -16.72 -8.64
C ASP A 110 20.16 -17.00 -7.58
N LYS A 111 19.89 -16.07 -6.65
CA LYS A 111 18.72 -16.15 -5.75
C LYS A 111 17.86 -14.88 -5.83
N PRO A 112 16.53 -14.98 -6.02
CA PRO A 112 15.66 -13.83 -6.27
C PRO A 112 15.42 -12.92 -5.04
N TYR A 113 16.07 -13.20 -3.90
CA TYR A 113 16.01 -12.40 -2.68
C TYR A 113 17.38 -12.00 -2.16
N VAL A 114 18.42 -12.10 -3.00
CA VAL A 114 19.75 -11.59 -2.67
C VAL A 114 20.14 -10.56 -3.71
N LEU A 115 20.67 -9.45 -3.24
CA LEU A 115 20.86 -8.18 -3.91
C LEU A 115 21.76 -8.26 -5.15
N ALA A 116 21.23 -8.81 -6.24
CA ALA A 116 21.82 -8.72 -7.57
C ALA A 116 21.14 -7.58 -8.32
N LEU A 117 21.51 -6.35 -8.01
CA LEU A 117 21.28 -5.25 -8.94
C LEU A 117 22.55 -5.06 -9.76
N PRO A 118 22.50 -5.16 -11.10
CA PRO A 118 23.50 -4.47 -11.90
C PRO A 118 23.35 -3.01 -11.52
N ILE A 119 24.40 -2.43 -10.92
CA ILE A 119 24.59 -1.00 -10.91
C ILE A 119 24.73 -0.62 -12.38
N VAL A 120 23.60 -0.45 -13.07
CA VAL A 120 23.57 0.16 -14.40
C VAL A 120 23.95 1.60 -14.13
N ALA A 121 25.25 1.84 -14.24
CA ALA A 121 25.94 3.11 -14.40
C ALA A 121 24.99 4.30 -14.47
N VAL A 122 24.54 4.79 -13.29
CA VAL A 122 24.18 6.18 -13.17
C VAL A 122 25.52 6.90 -13.10
N GLY A 123 25.97 7.34 -14.28
CA GLY A 123 27.11 8.20 -14.58
C GLY A 123 28.21 8.30 -13.51
N THR A 124 29.40 7.83 -13.88
CA THR A 124 30.71 8.35 -13.42
C THR A 124 30.60 9.55 -12.49
N PHE A 125 30.69 9.27 -11.20
CA PHE A 125 30.96 10.26 -10.17
C PHE A 125 32.47 10.56 -10.23
N GLU A 126 32.90 11.30 -11.24
CA GLU A 126 34.22 11.94 -11.23
C GLU A 126 34.12 13.26 -10.45
N ARG A 127 35.17 13.51 -9.66
CA ARG A 127 35.41 14.74 -8.90
C ARG A 127 35.56 15.95 -9.80
#